data_AF-A0AAN7BPS8-F1
#
_entry.id   AF-A0AAN7BPS8-F1
#
_cell.length_a   1.000
_cell.length_b   1.000
_cell.length_c   1.000
_cell.angle_alpha   90.00
_cell.angle_beta   90.00
_cell.angle_gamma   90.00
#
_symmetry.space_group_name_H-M   'P 1'
#
loop_
_entity.id
_entity.type
_entity.pdbx_description
1 polymer ?
#
loop_
_entity_poly.entity_id
_entity_poly.type
_entity_poly.pdbx_seq_one_letter_code
_entity_poly.pdbx_strand_id
1 'polypeptide(L)'
;MTTESFKQLPEELKLATSAHVKYIQSLDTRKDEYDYWLTEHLRLNGLYWGLTALHLLGHPDALPRSETIDFVLSCQHENGGFGAAPGHDAHMLSTVSAVQILATVDAFDELESRGKGNGKVQVGNYIASLQNRQTGTFAGDEWGEEDTRFLYGAFNALSLLGLLHLVDVDKAVEHIAACANFDGGYGVSPGAESHSGQIFTCVAALTIAGRQDLIDKERLGRWLSERQVDAGGLNGRPEKKEDVCYSWWVLSSLEMIGKTHWIDREKLIAFILSSQDTEKGGISDRPGDMVDVWHTVFGVAGLSLLDYPGLEPVDEVYCMPKSTTARILGR
;
A
#
# COMPACT_ATOMS: atom_id res chain seq x y z
N MET A 1 -1.63 -20.10 -17.39
CA MET A 1 -3.04 -20.44 -17.68
C MET A 1 -3.67 -19.35 -18.56
N THR A 2 -4.50 -19.72 -19.55
CA THR A 2 -5.28 -18.77 -20.37
C THR A 2 -6.52 -18.28 -19.61
N THR A 3 -7.14 -17.18 -20.03
CA THR A 3 -8.37 -16.62 -19.43
C THR A 3 -9.53 -17.64 -19.35
N GLU A 4 -9.46 -18.74 -20.12
CA GLU A 4 -10.45 -19.82 -20.11
C GLU A 4 -10.37 -20.73 -18.88
N SER A 5 -9.19 -20.91 -18.25
CA SER A 5 -9.07 -21.78 -17.07
C SER A 5 -9.76 -21.18 -15.84
N PHE A 6 -9.77 -19.85 -15.71
CA PHE A 6 -10.46 -19.14 -14.62
C PHE A 6 -11.98 -19.26 -14.69
N LYS A 7 -12.55 -19.44 -15.89
CA LYS A 7 -14.00 -19.64 -16.05
C LYS A 7 -14.47 -20.98 -15.47
N GLN A 8 -13.55 -21.94 -15.32
CA GLN A 8 -13.83 -23.28 -14.80
C GLN A 8 -13.62 -23.40 -13.29
N LEU A 9 -13.16 -22.33 -12.61
CA LEU A 9 -13.09 -22.33 -11.15
C LEU A 9 -14.50 -22.48 -10.56
N PRO A 10 -14.64 -23.20 -9.43
CA PRO A 10 -15.87 -23.19 -8.64
C PRO A 10 -16.32 -21.75 -8.35
N GLU A 11 -17.63 -21.52 -8.20
CA GLU A 11 -18.17 -20.15 -7.95
C GLU A 11 -17.56 -19.52 -6.70
N GLU A 12 -17.30 -20.33 -5.67
CA GLU A 12 -16.64 -19.94 -4.42
C GLU A 12 -15.17 -19.52 -4.61
N LEU A 13 -14.55 -19.88 -5.72
CA LEU A 13 -13.19 -19.47 -6.12
C LEU A 13 -13.24 -18.48 -7.29
N LYS A 14 -14.34 -17.76 -7.46
CA LYS A 14 -14.39 -16.55 -8.30
C LYS A 14 -14.40 -15.33 -7.39
N LEU A 15 -13.77 -14.26 -7.86
CA LEU A 15 -13.73 -13.00 -7.13
C LEU A 15 -15.14 -12.41 -6.98
N ALA A 16 -15.61 -12.28 -5.75
CA ALA A 16 -16.95 -11.78 -5.39
C ALA A 16 -17.03 -10.24 -5.45
N THR A 17 -16.71 -9.68 -6.61
CA THR A 17 -16.58 -8.22 -6.85
C THR A 17 -17.76 -7.42 -6.31
N SER A 18 -19.00 -7.83 -6.63
CA SER A 18 -20.21 -7.13 -6.16
C SER A 18 -20.37 -7.16 -4.64
N ALA A 19 -19.93 -8.23 -3.96
CA ALA A 19 -19.95 -8.31 -2.50
C ALA A 19 -18.88 -7.38 -1.91
N HIS A 20 -17.67 -7.37 -2.46
CA HIS A 20 -16.57 -6.52 -2.02
C HIS A 20 -16.88 -5.02 -2.17
N VAL A 21 -17.51 -4.61 -3.27
CA VAL A 21 -17.95 -3.21 -3.46
C VAL A 21 -18.95 -2.81 -2.37
N LYS A 22 -19.96 -3.65 -2.11
CA LYS A 22 -20.96 -3.40 -1.06
C LYS A 22 -20.33 -3.36 0.34
N TYR A 23 -19.39 -4.25 0.62
CA TYR A 23 -18.63 -4.28 1.86
C TYR A 23 -17.95 -2.93 2.10
N ILE A 24 -17.17 -2.44 1.13
CA ILE A 24 -16.44 -1.18 1.24
C ILE A 24 -17.40 0.00 1.44
N GLN A 25 -18.51 0.06 0.70
CA GLN A 25 -19.53 1.09 0.86
C GLN A 25 -20.18 1.10 2.25
N SER A 26 -20.24 -0.06 2.92
CA SER A 26 -20.85 -0.20 4.25
C SER A 26 -19.94 0.16 5.42
N LEU A 27 -18.64 0.36 5.19
CA LEU A 27 -17.67 0.58 6.27
C LEU A 27 -17.95 1.85 7.09
N ASP A 28 -18.50 2.90 6.48
CA ASP A 28 -18.84 4.15 7.19
C ASP A 28 -20.29 4.21 7.69
N THR A 29 -21.12 3.18 7.46
CA THR A 29 -22.57 3.29 7.76
C THR A 29 -22.94 2.98 9.20
N ARG A 30 -22.06 2.33 9.97
CA ARG A 30 -22.36 1.79 11.31
C ARG A 30 -21.94 2.70 12.46
N LYS A 31 -22.27 3.99 12.36
CA LYS A 31 -21.83 5.06 13.29
C LYS A 31 -22.35 4.94 14.72
N ASP A 32 -23.36 4.10 14.92
CA ASP A 32 -23.97 3.76 16.19
C ASP A 32 -23.32 2.56 16.90
N GLU A 33 -22.40 1.86 16.24
CA GLU A 33 -21.69 0.70 16.81
C GLU A 33 -20.39 1.11 17.51
N TYR A 34 -20.07 0.45 18.63
CA TYR A 34 -18.82 0.70 19.36
C TYR A 34 -17.57 0.45 18.50
N ASP A 35 -17.59 -0.59 17.67
CA ASP A 35 -16.48 -0.98 16.79
C ASP A 35 -16.13 0.12 15.76
N TYR A 36 -17.11 0.92 15.35
CA TYR A 36 -16.88 2.07 14.46
C TYR A 36 -16.01 3.16 15.11
N TRP A 37 -16.15 3.35 16.42
CA TRP A 37 -15.37 4.33 17.18
C TRP A 37 -13.99 3.78 17.56
N LEU A 38 -13.89 2.47 17.81
CA LEU A 38 -12.60 1.82 18.04
C LEU A 38 -11.65 1.89 16.84
N THR A 39 -12.19 1.97 15.63
CA THR A 39 -11.41 2.00 14.39
C THR A 39 -11.08 3.43 13.91
N GLU A 40 -11.35 4.46 14.72
CA GLU A 40 -11.13 5.85 14.34
C GLU A 40 -9.68 6.15 13.94
N HIS A 41 -8.72 5.55 14.64
CA HIS A 41 -7.27 5.64 14.37
C HIS A 41 -6.83 5.02 13.03
N LEU A 42 -7.75 4.40 12.28
CA LEU A 42 -7.50 3.81 10.97
C LEU A 42 -8.26 4.49 9.83
N ARG A 43 -9.19 5.42 10.09
CA ARG A 43 -10.20 5.83 9.10
C ARG A 43 -9.63 6.37 7.79
N LEU A 44 -8.68 7.30 7.84
CA LEU A 44 -8.08 7.87 6.62
C LEU A 44 -7.31 6.82 5.82
N ASN A 45 -6.58 5.92 6.49
CA ASN A 45 -5.89 4.81 5.84
C ASN A 45 -6.89 3.78 5.28
N GLY A 46 -7.96 3.50 6.02
CA GLY A 46 -9.06 2.62 5.60
C GLY A 46 -9.80 3.14 4.37
N LEU A 47 -9.99 4.46 4.27
CA LEU A 47 -10.52 5.10 3.08
C LEU A 47 -9.59 4.91 1.88
N TYR A 48 -8.29 5.06 2.05
CA TYR A 48 -7.31 4.76 0.99
C TYR A 48 -7.38 3.29 0.56
N TRP A 49 -7.41 2.35 1.50
CA TRP A 49 -7.50 0.92 1.20
C TRP A 49 -8.78 0.58 0.43
N GLY A 50 -9.92 1.05 0.92
CA GLY A 50 -11.22 0.84 0.29
C GLY A 50 -11.30 1.47 -1.10
N LEU A 51 -10.90 2.73 -1.24
CA LEU A 51 -10.89 3.44 -2.52
C LEU A 51 -9.99 2.75 -3.55
N THR A 52 -8.79 2.35 -3.14
CA THR A 52 -7.85 1.63 -4.03
C THR A 52 -8.45 0.32 -4.50
N ALA A 53 -9.02 -0.48 -3.59
CA ALA A 53 -9.69 -1.73 -3.95
C ALA A 53 -10.85 -1.50 -4.93
N LEU A 54 -11.67 -0.47 -4.72
CA LEU A 54 -12.77 -0.13 -5.63
C LEU A 54 -12.30 0.24 -7.03
N HIS A 55 -11.22 1.02 -7.15
CA HIS A 55 -10.64 1.34 -8.46
C HIS A 55 -10.07 0.10 -9.15
N LEU A 56 -9.36 -0.77 -8.41
CA LEU A 56 -8.82 -2.02 -8.96
C LEU A 56 -9.92 -3.00 -9.39
N LEU A 57 -11.08 -2.97 -8.73
CA LEU A 57 -12.27 -3.75 -9.09
C LEU A 57 -13.09 -3.14 -10.25
N GLY A 58 -12.67 -2.00 -10.83
CA GLY A 58 -13.40 -1.35 -11.92
C GLY A 58 -14.63 -0.55 -11.48
N HIS A 59 -14.70 -0.15 -10.21
CA HIS A 59 -15.80 0.60 -9.62
C HIS A 59 -15.34 1.93 -8.98
N PRO A 60 -14.69 2.84 -9.74
CA PRO A 60 -14.12 4.08 -9.19
C PRO A 60 -15.17 5.03 -8.60
N ASP A 61 -16.40 5.00 -9.12
CA ASP A 61 -17.50 5.89 -8.68
C ASP A 61 -18.32 5.32 -7.51
N ALA A 62 -17.87 4.23 -6.88
CA ALA A 62 -18.63 3.58 -5.80
C ALA A 62 -18.66 4.39 -4.49
N LEU A 63 -17.75 5.35 -4.30
CA LEU A 63 -17.78 6.31 -3.19
C LEU A 63 -17.99 7.74 -3.72
N PRO A 64 -18.75 8.60 -3.03
CA PRO A 64 -18.95 9.98 -3.47
C PRO A 64 -17.63 10.77 -3.42
N ARG A 65 -17.16 11.24 -4.58
CA ARG A 65 -15.91 12.01 -4.72
C ARG A 65 -15.86 13.21 -3.78
N SER A 66 -16.92 14.01 -3.72
CA SER A 66 -16.95 15.22 -2.89
C SER A 66 -16.83 14.91 -1.40
N GLU A 67 -17.57 13.92 -0.90
CA GLU A 67 -17.53 13.51 0.51
C GLU A 67 -16.17 12.93 0.89
N THR A 68 -15.55 12.20 -0.04
CA THR A 68 -14.19 11.68 0.10
C THR A 68 -13.18 12.82 0.28
N ILE A 69 -13.21 13.84 -0.59
CA ILE A 69 -12.32 15.00 -0.50
C ILE A 69 -12.58 15.78 0.79
N ASP A 70 -13.84 16.01 1.14
CA ASP A 70 -14.22 16.75 2.35
C ASP A 70 -13.67 16.07 3.61
N PHE A 71 -13.79 14.74 3.70
CA PHE A 71 -13.25 13.97 4.81
C PHE A 71 -11.71 14.05 4.86
N VAL A 72 -11.01 13.85 3.73
CA VAL A 72 -9.55 13.92 3.69
C VAL A 72 -9.05 15.29 4.15
N LEU A 73 -9.61 16.38 3.62
CA LEU A 73 -9.20 17.74 3.99
C LEU A 73 -9.55 18.08 5.45
N SER A 74 -10.61 17.49 6.01
CA SER A 74 -10.94 17.65 7.44
C SER A 74 -9.88 17.04 8.38
N CYS A 75 -9.07 16.10 7.89
CA CYS A 75 -7.97 15.48 8.63
C CYS A 75 -6.65 16.26 8.54
N GLN A 76 -6.57 17.31 7.71
CA GLN A 76 -5.35 18.09 7.52
C GLN A 76 -5.05 19.00 8.72
N HIS A 77 -3.77 19.22 9.02
CA HIS A 77 -3.25 20.15 10.01
C HIS A 77 -2.57 21.36 9.36
N GLU A 78 -2.42 22.45 10.12
CA GLU A 78 -1.73 23.68 9.67
C GLU A 78 -0.26 23.44 9.32
N ASN A 79 0.38 22.45 9.95
CA ASN A 79 1.76 22.08 9.64
C ASN A 79 1.88 21.37 8.27
N GLY A 80 0.78 20.93 7.66
CA GLY A 80 0.72 20.24 6.38
C GLY A 80 0.47 18.74 6.45
N GLY A 81 0.65 18.11 7.61
CA GLY A 81 0.39 16.70 7.79
C GLY A 81 -1.10 16.38 7.96
N PHE A 82 -1.45 15.11 7.84
CA PHE A 82 -2.81 14.61 8.04
C PHE A 82 -2.85 13.62 9.21
N GLY A 83 -3.92 13.71 10.01
CA GLY A 83 -4.22 12.72 11.05
C GLY A 83 -5.08 11.57 10.53
N ALA A 84 -5.22 10.50 11.32
CA ALA A 84 -6.03 9.34 10.94
C ALA A 84 -7.54 9.64 10.85
N ALA A 85 -7.99 10.67 11.58
CA ALA A 85 -9.35 11.21 11.57
C ALA A 85 -9.30 12.67 12.05
N PRO A 86 -10.37 13.47 11.92
CA PRO A 86 -10.41 14.82 12.44
C PRO A 86 -10.06 14.89 13.93
N GLY A 87 -9.10 15.73 14.29
CA GLY A 87 -8.63 15.90 15.67
C GLY A 87 -7.52 14.93 16.11
N HIS A 88 -7.13 13.96 15.28
CA HIS A 88 -5.97 13.10 15.53
C HIS A 88 -4.68 13.79 15.09
N ASP A 89 -3.56 13.47 15.73
CA ASP A 89 -2.25 14.05 15.41
C ASP A 89 -1.81 13.75 13.98
N ALA A 90 -1.10 14.69 13.38
CA ALA A 90 -0.52 14.53 12.05
C ALA A 90 0.56 13.43 12.07
N HIS A 91 0.46 12.47 11.14
CA HIS A 91 1.40 11.36 11.05
C HIS A 91 1.74 11.03 9.59
N MET A 92 2.94 10.52 9.34
CA MET A 92 3.47 10.16 8.01
C MET A 92 2.51 9.22 7.27
N LEU A 93 2.08 8.13 7.89
CA LEU A 93 1.22 7.13 7.24
C LEU A 93 -0.13 7.71 6.78
N SER A 94 -0.79 8.49 7.64
CA SER A 94 -2.05 9.16 7.33
C SER A 94 -1.87 10.24 6.24
N THR A 95 -0.74 10.96 6.27
CA THR A 95 -0.37 11.93 5.24
C THR A 95 -0.17 11.27 3.87
N VAL A 96 0.49 10.12 3.83
CA VAL A 96 0.67 9.35 2.59
C VAL A 96 -0.68 8.89 2.04
N SER A 97 -1.53 8.30 2.87
CA SER A 97 -2.89 7.91 2.46
C SER A 97 -3.70 9.10 1.94
N ALA A 98 -3.60 10.27 2.57
CA ALA A 98 -4.25 11.49 2.09
C ALA A 98 -3.80 11.86 0.68
N VAL A 99 -2.48 11.87 0.44
CA VAL A 99 -1.90 12.17 -0.88
C VAL A 99 -2.34 11.14 -1.91
N GLN A 100 -2.35 9.85 -1.57
CA GLN A 100 -2.79 8.79 -2.47
C GLN A 100 -4.29 8.88 -2.79
N ILE A 101 -5.15 9.21 -1.82
CA ILE A 101 -6.58 9.43 -2.05
C ILE A 101 -6.77 10.61 -2.99
N LEU A 102 -6.17 11.77 -2.68
CA LEU A 102 -6.28 12.98 -3.49
C LEU A 102 -5.75 12.76 -4.91
N ALA A 103 -4.64 12.03 -5.06
CA ALA A 103 -4.14 11.62 -6.38
C ALA A 103 -5.17 10.74 -7.10
N THR A 104 -5.74 9.74 -6.44
CA THR A 104 -6.69 8.78 -7.02
C THR A 104 -7.98 9.44 -7.51
N VAL A 105 -8.54 10.37 -6.74
CA VAL A 105 -9.75 11.12 -7.13
C VAL A 105 -9.47 12.39 -7.93
N ASP A 106 -8.23 12.59 -8.37
CA ASP A 106 -7.79 13.77 -9.11
C ASP A 106 -8.16 15.10 -8.42
N ALA A 107 -7.73 15.25 -7.17
CA ALA A 107 -8.17 16.31 -6.26
C ALA A 107 -7.03 17.15 -5.66
N PHE A 108 -5.89 17.25 -6.36
CA PHE A 108 -4.82 18.14 -5.93
C PHE A 108 -5.20 19.61 -6.06
N ASP A 109 -6.08 20.00 -6.98
CA ASP A 109 -6.58 21.38 -7.09
C ASP A 109 -7.45 21.77 -5.88
N GLU A 110 -8.21 20.83 -5.32
CA GLU A 110 -8.94 21.01 -4.08
C GLU A 110 -8.00 21.15 -2.88
N LEU A 111 -6.87 20.43 -2.85
CA LEU A 111 -5.83 20.65 -1.84
C LEU A 111 -5.21 22.05 -1.96
N GLU A 112 -4.94 22.54 -3.17
CA GLU A 112 -4.40 23.89 -3.38
C GLU A 112 -5.40 24.99 -2.98
N SER A 113 -6.69 24.80 -3.25
CA SER A 113 -7.72 25.84 -3.05
C SER A 113 -8.44 25.80 -1.70
N ARG A 114 -8.56 24.62 -1.08
CA ARG A 114 -9.35 24.40 0.14
C ARG A 114 -8.55 23.77 1.27
N GLY A 115 -7.36 23.25 0.99
CA GLY A 115 -6.48 22.69 2.01
C GLY A 115 -5.99 23.73 3.01
N LYS A 116 -5.50 23.26 4.15
CA LYS A 116 -4.84 24.10 5.15
C LYS A 116 -3.40 24.39 4.73
N GLY A 117 -2.98 25.64 4.88
CA GLY A 117 -1.66 26.11 4.47
C GLY A 117 -1.50 26.22 2.95
N ASN A 118 -0.26 26.10 2.48
CA ASN A 118 0.12 26.37 1.09
C ASN A 118 0.03 25.11 0.19
N GLY A 119 -1.13 24.45 0.17
CA GLY A 119 -1.43 23.34 -0.73
C GLY A 119 -0.39 22.21 -0.69
N LYS A 120 0.00 21.69 -1.87
CA LYS A 120 0.96 20.57 -1.97
C LYS A 120 2.31 20.88 -1.32
N VAL A 121 2.78 22.12 -1.43
CA VAL A 121 4.08 22.54 -0.88
C VAL A 121 4.09 22.44 0.65
N GLN A 122 2.98 22.76 1.31
CA GLN A 122 2.88 22.62 2.77
C GLN A 122 2.96 21.15 3.20
N VAL A 123 2.28 20.25 2.48
CA VAL A 123 2.36 18.80 2.72
C VAL A 123 3.80 18.31 2.51
N GLY A 124 4.46 18.73 1.43
CA GLY A 124 5.85 18.40 1.15
C GLY A 124 6.81 18.88 2.24
N ASN A 125 6.62 20.09 2.77
CA ASN A 125 7.43 20.64 3.85
C ASN A 125 7.25 19.86 5.17
N TYR A 126 6.03 19.43 5.50
CA TYR A 126 5.79 18.56 6.64
C TYR A 126 6.60 17.27 6.50
N ILE A 127 6.48 16.56 5.38
CA ILE A 127 7.22 15.31 5.12
C ILE A 127 8.74 15.56 5.18
N ALA A 128 9.22 16.63 4.56
CA ALA A 128 10.64 16.96 4.54
C ALA A 128 11.20 17.36 5.92
N SER A 129 10.35 17.84 6.83
CA SER A 129 10.73 18.15 8.21
C SER A 129 10.93 16.89 9.07
N LEU A 130 10.32 15.76 8.67
CA LEU A 130 10.46 14.47 9.34
C LEU A 130 11.72 13.72 8.91
N GLN A 131 12.47 14.23 7.93
CA GLN A 131 13.75 13.61 7.54
C GLN A 131 14.85 13.95 8.54
N ASN A 132 15.46 12.93 9.11
CA ASN A 132 16.72 13.06 9.84
C ASN A 132 17.87 13.27 8.85
N ARG A 133 18.37 14.51 8.78
CA ARG A 133 19.42 14.91 7.82
C ARG A 133 20.79 14.27 8.08
N GLN A 134 21.00 13.66 9.25
CA GLN A 134 22.27 13.00 9.57
C GLN A 134 22.29 11.53 9.16
N THR A 135 21.15 10.85 9.27
CA THR A 135 21.01 9.40 9.03
C THR A 135 20.32 9.09 7.70
N GLY A 136 19.50 9.99 7.18
CA GLY A 136 18.65 9.77 6.00
C GLY A 136 17.31 9.10 6.31
N THR A 137 17.08 8.71 7.56
CA THR A 137 15.81 8.12 8.03
C THR A 137 14.69 9.16 8.08
N PHE A 138 13.46 8.68 8.20
CA PHE A 138 12.28 9.51 8.39
C PHE A 138 11.55 9.09 9.64
N ALA A 139 11.11 10.09 10.40
CA ALA A 139 10.22 9.87 11.53
C ALA A 139 8.76 9.72 11.08
N GLY A 140 7.96 9.01 11.87
CA GLY A 140 6.51 8.93 11.68
C GLY A 140 5.80 10.24 12.02
N ASP A 141 6.31 10.95 13.02
CA ASP A 141 5.79 12.21 13.53
C ASP A 141 6.87 12.98 14.32
N GLU A 142 6.47 13.99 15.10
CA GLU A 142 7.37 14.81 15.92
C GLU A 142 8.03 14.07 17.09
N TRP A 143 7.57 12.86 17.43
CA TRP A 143 8.09 12.07 18.55
C TRP A 143 9.27 11.16 18.15
N GLY A 144 9.57 11.05 16.85
CA GLY A 144 10.85 10.53 16.37
C GLY A 144 10.97 9.01 16.23
N GLU A 145 9.87 8.25 16.14
CA GLU A 145 9.94 6.85 15.70
C GLU A 145 10.43 6.82 14.24
N GLU A 146 11.55 6.15 13.98
CA GLU A 146 12.12 6.00 12.64
C GLU A 146 11.99 4.55 12.14
N ASP A 147 11.54 4.39 10.89
CA ASP A 147 11.31 3.10 10.24
C ASP A 147 11.42 3.23 8.71
N THR A 148 11.86 2.19 8.02
CA THR A 148 11.88 2.17 6.54
C THR A 148 10.49 2.34 5.91
N ARG A 149 9.40 2.02 6.64
CA ARG A 149 8.01 2.37 6.29
C ARG A 149 7.81 3.86 6.08
N PHE A 150 8.34 4.70 6.97
CA PHE A 150 8.19 6.16 6.86
C PHE A 150 9.07 6.73 5.76
N LEU A 151 10.24 6.12 5.52
CA LEU A 151 11.11 6.49 4.41
C LEU A 151 10.42 6.23 3.06
N TYR A 152 9.87 5.03 2.85
CA TYR A 152 9.08 4.75 1.66
C TYR A 152 7.85 5.67 1.57
N GLY A 153 7.14 5.87 2.69
CA GLY A 153 6.00 6.79 2.74
C GLY A 153 6.37 8.19 2.25
N ALA A 154 7.48 8.75 2.73
CA ALA A 154 7.98 10.04 2.30
C ALA A 154 8.27 10.07 0.79
N PHE A 155 8.97 9.07 0.25
CA PHE A 155 9.28 8.99 -1.17
C PHE A 155 8.03 8.82 -2.04
N ASN A 156 7.08 7.99 -1.59
CA ASN A 156 5.79 7.78 -2.24
C ASN A 156 5.03 9.11 -2.37
N ALA A 157 4.74 9.77 -1.24
CA ALA A 157 3.98 11.01 -1.24
C ALA A 157 4.72 12.15 -1.97
N LEU A 158 6.01 12.34 -1.71
CA LEU A 158 6.78 13.42 -2.35
C LEU A 158 6.91 13.22 -3.86
N SER A 159 7.04 11.99 -4.34
CA SER A 159 7.09 11.74 -5.79
C SER A 159 5.73 12.01 -6.46
N LEU A 160 4.62 11.58 -5.86
CA LEU A 160 3.27 11.90 -6.35
C LEU A 160 2.98 13.41 -6.36
N LEU A 161 3.56 14.16 -5.41
CA LEU A 161 3.44 15.61 -5.33
C LEU A 161 4.41 16.36 -6.27
N GLY A 162 5.40 15.68 -6.85
CA GLY A 162 6.48 16.31 -7.62
C GLY A 162 7.50 17.07 -6.77
N LEU A 163 7.63 16.72 -5.48
CA LEU A 163 8.39 17.44 -4.45
C LEU A 163 9.53 16.63 -3.85
N LEU A 164 10.01 15.58 -4.52
CA LEU A 164 11.12 14.74 -4.03
C LEU A 164 12.42 15.54 -3.78
N HIS A 165 12.59 16.69 -4.44
CA HIS A 165 13.71 17.60 -4.26
C HIS A 165 13.77 18.28 -2.87
N LEU A 166 12.73 18.18 -2.04
CA LEU A 166 12.71 18.75 -0.68
C LEU A 166 13.53 17.92 0.33
N VAL A 167 13.85 16.68 -0.01
CA VAL A 167 14.57 15.74 0.86
C VAL A 167 15.94 15.38 0.30
N ASP A 168 16.82 14.93 1.19
CA ASP A 168 18.10 14.36 0.83
C ASP A 168 17.90 12.90 0.40
N VAL A 169 17.69 12.70 -0.91
CA VAL A 169 17.43 11.38 -1.49
C VAL A 169 18.64 10.47 -1.33
N ASP A 170 19.85 10.97 -1.57
CA ASP A 170 21.07 10.18 -1.48
C ASP A 170 21.31 9.67 -0.07
N LYS A 171 21.06 10.50 0.96
CA LYS A 171 21.17 10.08 2.36
C LYS A 171 20.18 8.98 2.73
N ALA A 172 18.94 9.08 2.27
CA ALA A 172 17.94 8.03 2.47
C ALA A 172 18.31 6.73 1.75
N VAL A 173 18.86 6.82 0.53
CA VAL A 173 19.38 5.67 -0.22
C VAL A 173 20.55 5.00 0.50
N GLU A 174 21.48 5.78 1.07
CA GLU A 174 22.58 5.26 1.90
C GLU A 174 22.05 4.45 3.10
N HIS A 175 21.00 4.95 3.75
CA HIS A 175 20.35 4.23 4.86
C HIS A 175 19.73 2.91 4.40
N ILE A 176 18.96 2.91 3.30
CA ILE A 176 18.37 1.68 2.75
C ILE A 176 19.46 0.66 2.40
N ALA A 177 20.57 1.10 1.79
CA ALA A 177 21.68 0.24 1.47
C ALA A 177 22.29 -0.43 2.72
N ALA A 178 22.32 0.29 3.85
CA ALA A 178 22.77 -0.26 5.14
C ALA A 178 21.75 -1.24 5.78
N CYS A 179 20.48 -1.20 5.39
CA CYS A 179 19.45 -2.15 5.83
C CYS A 179 19.50 -3.49 5.08
N ALA A 180 20.29 -3.61 4.01
CA ALA A 180 20.42 -4.85 3.26
C ALA A 180 21.15 -5.93 4.08
N ASN A 181 20.57 -7.12 4.14
CA ASN A 181 21.10 -8.26 4.88
C ASN A 181 21.86 -9.24 3.99
N PHE A 182 22.62 -10.13 4.63
CA PHE A 182 23.40 -11.16 3.94
C PHE A 182 22.53 -12.12 3.09
N ASP A 183 21.26 -12.25 3.43
CA ASP A 183 20.27 -13.11 2.76
C ASP A 183 19.59 -12.41 1.55
N GLY A 184 19.97 -11.17 1.26
CA GLY A 184 19.43 -10.34 0.18
C GLY A 184 18.17 -9.57 0.56
N GLY A 185 17.58 -9.83 1.73
CA GLY A 185 16.44 -9.11 2.25
C GLY A 185 16.82 -7.79 2.92
N TYR A 186 15.81 -7.11 3.46
CA TYR A 186 15.95 -5.83 4.17
C TYR A 186 15.18 -5.88 5.49
N GLY A 187 15.79 -5.32 6.53
CA GLY A 187 15.17 -5.12 7.83
C GLY A 187 14.58 -3.73 8.01
N VAL A 188 13.94 -3.50 9.17
CA VAL A 188 13.43 -2.18 9.58
C VAL A 188 14.55 -1.15 9.78
N SER A 189 15.75 -1.62 10.13
CA SER A 189 16.96 -0.83 10.35
C SER A 189 18.19 -1.71 10.12
N PRO A 190 19.40 -1.14 10.01
CA PRO A 190 20.62 -1.91 9.79
C PRO A 190 20.82 -3.03 10.82
N GLY A 191 20.95 -4.27 10.34
CA GLY A 191 21.13 -5.46 11.16
C GLY A 191 19.83 -6.08 11.71
N ALA A 192 18.66 -5.48 11.45
CA ALA A 192 17.38 -6.09 11.80
C ALA A 192 17.04 -7.27 10.87
N GLU A 193 16.21 -8.20 11.35
CA GLU A 193 15.75 -9.37 10.59
C GLU A 193 15.07 -8.94 9.27
N SER A 194 15.37 -9.65 8.18
CA SER A 194 14.70 -9.48 6.89
C SER A 194 13.19 -9.76 7.01
N HIS A 195 12.36 -8.85 6.53
CA HIS A 195 10.90 -8.96 6.60
C HIS A 195 10.27 -8.52 5.27
N SER A 196 9.34 -9.29 4.70
CA SER A 196 8.74 -9.02 3.38
C SER A 196 8.14 -7.62 3.27
N GLY A 197 7.50 -7.12 4.33
CA GLY A 197 6.99 -5.75 4.38
C GLY A 197 8.09 -4.67 4.34
N GLN A 198 9.24 -4.92 4.98
CA GLN A 198 10.37 -3.98 4.97
C GLN A 198 11.21 -4.07 3.69
N ILE A 199 11.22 -5.24 3.08
CA ILE A 199 11.74 -5.42 1.72
C ILE A 199 10.93 -4.57 0.75
N PHE A 200 9.60 -4.62 0.78
CA PHE A 200 8.76 -3.80 -0.08
C PHE A 200 9.10 -2.32 0.06
N THR A 201 9.14 -1.79 1.28
CA THR A 201 9.42 -0.37 1.52
C THR A 201 10.79 0.04 0.97
N CYS A 202 11.83 -0.76 1.22
CA CYS A 202 13.17 -0.50 0.71
C CYS A 202 13.26 -0.57 -0.82
N VAL A 203 12.71 -1.62 -1.44
CA VAL A 203 12.75 -1.84 -2.90
C VAL A 203 11.93 -0.77 -3.63
N ALA A 204 10.75 -0.42 -3.12
CA ALA A 204 9.92 0.62 -3.70
C ALA A 204 10.59 2.00 -3.58
N ALA A 205 11.18 2.33 -2.43
CA ALA A 205 11.92 3.58 -2.26
C ALA A 205 13.14 3.67 -3.20
N LEU A 206 13.91 2.58 -3.36
CA LEU A 206 15.00 2.52 -4.34
C LEU A 206 14.50 2.67 -5.79
N THR A 207 13.32 2.12 -6.09
CA THR A 207 12.71 2.25 -7.41
C THR A 207 12.29 3.70 -7.70
N ILE A 208 11.68 4.38 -6.73
CA ILE A 208 11.35 5.82 -6.83
C ILE A 208 12.62 6.66 -7.00
N ALA A 209 13.70 6.33 -6.29
CA ALA A 209 14.98 7.03 -6.37
C ALA A 209 15.79 6.71 -7.65
N GLY A 210 15.34 5.77 -8.48
CA GLY A 210 16.11 5.31 -9.65
C GLY A 210 17.40 4.57 -9.28
N ARG A 211 17.45 3.96 -8.09
CA ARG A 211 18.64 3.30 -7.51
C ARG A 211 18.49 1.78 -7.36
N GLN A 212 17.75 1.16 -8.28
CA GLN A 212 17.61 -0.30 -8.33
C GLN A 212 18.93 -1.04 -8.63
N ASP A 213 19.99 -0.32 -9.03
CA ASP A 213 21.36 -0.84 -9.17
C ASP A 213 21.93 -1.41 -7.86
N LEU A 214 21.40 -0.94 -6.72
CA LEU A 214 21.83 -1.39 -5.39
C LEU A 214 21.21 -2.72 -4.94
N ILE A 215 20.25 -3.26 -5.70
CA ILE A 215 19.50 -4.45 -5.30
C ILE A 215 20.19 -5.70 -5.87
N ASP A 216 20.59 -6.63 -5.00
CA ASP A 216 20.96 -8.00 -5.43
C ASP A 216 19.67 -8.76 -5.82
N LYS A 217 19.21 -8.54 -7.06
CA LYS A 217 17.93 -9.07 -7.56
C LYS A 217 17.85 -10.59 -7.51
N GLU A 218 18.97 -11.29 -7.73
CA GLU A 218 18.99 -12.76 -7.67
C GLU A 218 18.84 -13.26 -6.25
N ARG A 219 19.62 -12.73 -5.31
CA ARG A 219 19.55 -13.17 -3.91
C ARG A 219 18.22 -12.79 -3.27
N LEU A 220 17.77 -11.56 -3.47
CA LEU A 220 16.47 -11.10 -3.01
C LEU A 220 15.33 -11.94 -3.60
N GLY A 221 15.39 -12.23 -4.90
CA GLY A 221 14.41 -13.08 -5.57
C GLY A 221 14.30 -14.47 -4.93
N ARG A 222 15.44 -15.09 -4.57
CA ARG A 222 15.43 -16.40 -3.90
C ARG A 222 14.75 -16.30 -2.55
N TRP A 223 15.15 -15.33 -1.73
CA TRP A 223 14.57 -15.10 -0.41
C TRP A 223 13.06 -14.90 -0.46
N LEU A 224 12.57 -14.10 -1.42
CA LEU A 224 11.15 -13.82 -1.60
C LEU A 224 10.38 -15.04 -2.14
N SER A 225 10.95 -15.80 -3.07
CA SER A 225 10.31 -17.00 -3.60
C SER A 225 10.10 -18.08 -2.52
N GLU A 226 11.03 -18.20 -1.58
CA GLU A 226 10.94 -19.08 -0.41
C GLU A 226 9.95 -18.60 0.66
N ARG A 227 9.19 -17.53 0.41
CA ARG A 227 8.06 -17.13 1.26
C ARG A 227 6.77 -17.85 0.89
N GLN A 228 6.68 -18.47 -0.29
CA GLN A 228 5.49 -19.24 -0.64
C GLN A 228 5.52 -20.58 0.08
N VAL A 229 4.52 -20.83 0.90
CA VAL A 229 4.40 -22.07 1.69
C VAL A 229 3.46 -23.06 1.00
N ASP A 230 3.40 -24.29 1.51
CA ASP A 230 2.62 -25.38 0.92
C ASP A 230 1.12 -25.05 0.73
N ALA A 231 0.57 -24.21 1.62
CA ALA A 231 -0.80 -23.71 1.55
C ALA A 231 -1.07 -22.76 0.35
N GLY A 232 -0.02 -22.33 -0.36
CA GLY A 232 -0.09 -21.47 -1.54
C GLY A 232 0.09 -19.99 -1.26
N GLY A 233 -0.22 -19.55 -0.04
CA GLY A 233 0.01 -18.19 0.42
C GLY A 233 1.48 -17.87 0.68
N LEU A 234 1.74 -16.59 0.96
CA LEU A 234 3.07 -16.03 1.19
C LEU A 234 3.20 -15.59 2.65
N ASN A 235 4.39 -15.72 3.24
CA ASN A 235 4.67 -15.25 4.60
C ASN A 235 5.64 -14.05 4.64
N GLY A 236 5.66 -13.37 5.78
CA GLY A 236 6.53 -12.21 6.01
C GLY A 236 7.96 -12.56 6.39
N ARG A 237 8.15 -13.76 6.94
CA ARG A 237 9.42 -14.26 7.49
C ARG A 237 9.49 -15.77 7.37
N PRO A 238 10.71 -16.34 7.29
CA PRO A 238 10.91 -17.78 7.41
C PRO A 238 10.20 -18.37 8.63
N GLU A 239 9.71 -19.61 8.51
CA GLU A 239 9.05 -20.36 9.60
C GLU A 239 7.78 -19.68 10.17
N LYS A 240 7.16 -18.76 9.43
CA LYS A 240 5.85 -18.17 9.77
C LYS A 240 4.76 -18.68 8.83
N LYS A 241 3.51 -18.53 9.29
CA LYS A 241 2.33 -18.81 8.47
C LYS A 241 2.18 -17.78 7.35
N GLU A 242 1.51 -18.21 6.29
CA GLU A 242 0.99 -17.37 5.24
C GLU A 242 0.00 -16.32 5.75
N ASP A 243 -0.12 -15.22 5.02
CA ASP A 243 -1.07 -14.13 5.26
C ASP A 243 -1.32 -13.41 3.92
N VAL A 244 -2.58 -13.13 3.61
CA VAL A 244 -3.01 -12.51 2.35
C VAL A 244 -2.27 -11.20 2.06
N CYS A 245 -1.93 -10.38 3.05
CA CYS A 245 -1.27 -9.11 2.78
C CYS A 245 0.13 -9.28 2.16
N TYR A 246 0.82 -10.40 2.40
CA TYR A 246 2.09 -10.70 1.72
C TYR A 246 1.93 -11.04 0.25
N SER A 247 0.71 -11.31 -0.22
CA SER A 247 0.40 -11.33 -1.66
C SER A 247 0.69 -10.00 -2.32
N TRP A 248 0.61 -8.89 -1.57
CA TRP A 248 1.14 -7.61 -2.04
C TRP A 248 2.63 -7.49 -1.73
N TRP A 249 3.04 -7.52 -0.46
CA TRP A 249 4.41 -7.18 -0.06
C TRP A 249 5.50 -8.00 -0.77
N VAL A 250 5.26 -9.30 -0.99
CA VAL A 250 6.22 -10.17 -1.67
C VAL A 250 6.10 -10.04 -3.20
N LEU A 251 4.89 -10.09 -3.77
CA LEU A 251 4.74 -10.03 -5.22
C LEU A 251 5.16 -8.69 -5.80
N SER A 252 4.82 -7.56 -5.17
CA SER A 252 5.21 -6.24 -5.67
C SER A 252 6.73 -6.08 -5.66
N SER A 253 7.39 -6.60 -4.61
CA SER A 253 8.85 -6.69 -4.54
C SER A 253 9.44 -7.55 -5.66
N LEU A 254 8.83 -8.69 -5.96
CA LEU A 254 9.23 -9.56 -7.07
C LEU A 254 8.98 -8.91 -8.43
N GLU A 255 7.89 -8.16 -8.59
CA GLU A 255 7.53 -7.48 -9.83
C GLU A 255 8.52 -6.36 -10.15
N MET A 256 8.86 -5.53 -9.15
CA MET A 256 9.89 -4.49 -9.29
C MET A 256 11.27 -5.03 -9.70
N ILE A 257 11.57 -6.31 -9.42
CA ILE A 257 12.82 -6.97 -9.83
C ILE A 257 12.66 -7.98 -10.99
N GLY A 258 11.45 -8.10 -11.57
CA GLY A 258 11.17 -8.95 -12.73
C GLY A 258 11.17 -10.46 -12.45
N LYS A 259 10.75 -10.88 -11.24
CA LYS A 259 10.82 -12.27 -10.76
C LYS A 259 9.50 -12.86 -10.27
N THR A 260 8.35 -12.28 -10.62
CA THR A 260 7.03 -12.82 -10.27
C THR A 260 6.82 -14.26 -10.77
N HIS A 261 7.44 -14.63 -11.89
CA HIS A 261 7.43 -16.00 -12.43
C HIS A 261 8.07 -17.07 -11.52
N TRP A 262 8.67 -16.69 -10.39
CA TRP A 262 9.24 -17.64 -9.40
C TRP A 262 8.20 -18.12 -8.38
N ILE A 263 7.00 -17.55 -8.40
CA ILE A 263 5.87 -17.93 -7.54
C ILE A 263 4.94 -18.86 -8.29
N ASP A 264 4.42 -19.88 -7.60
CA ASP A 264 3.29 -20.66 -8.07
C ASP A 264 2.04 -19.77 -8.06
N ARG A 265 1.80 -19.14 -9.21
CA ARG A 265 0.70 -18.21 -9.45
C ARG A 265 -0.67 -18.83 -9.16
N GLU A 266 -0.88 -20.10 -9.49
CA GLU A 266 -2.20 -20.73 -9.38
C GLU A 266 -2.55 -20.99 -7.91
N LYS A 267 -1.58 -21.49 -7.14
CA LYS A 267 -1.76 -21.67 -5.69
C LYS A 267 -2.00 -20.37 -4.96
N LEU A 268 -1.29 -19.30 -5.32
CA LEU A 268 -1.46 -18.01 -4.66
C LEU A 268 -2.83 -17.38 -4.96
N ILE A 269 -3.29 -17.46 -6.22
CA ILE A 269 -4.65 -17.02 -6.58
C ILE A 269 -5.69 -17.79 -5.77
N ALA A 270 -5.56 -19.12 -5.70
CA ALA A 270 -6.49 -19.95 -4.93
C ALA A 270 -6.48 -19.60 -3.43
N PHE A 271 -5.30 -19.35 -2.85
CA PHE A 271 -5.17 -18.91 -1.47
C PHE A 271 -5.93 -17.59 -1.22
N ILE A 272 -5.66 -16.54 -2.00
CA ILE A 272 -6.33 -15.23 -1.84
C ILE A 272 -7.85 -15.38 -1.94
N LEU A 273 -8.34 -16.10 -2.96
CA LEU A 273 -9.78 -16.29 -3.18
C LEU A 273 -10.44 -17.13 -2.10
N SER A 274 -9.72 -18.05 -1.45
CA SER A 274 -10.27 -18.82 -0.32
C SER A 274 -10.39 -18.01 0.99
N SER A 275 -9.74 -16.84 1.07
CA SER A 275 -9.84 -15.91 2.20
C SER A 275 -10.92 -14.84 2.01
N GLN A 276 -11.71 -14.90 0.95
CA GLN A 276 -12.76 -13.91 0.69
C GLN A 276 -14.09 -14.32 1.32
N ASP A 277 -14.87 -13.35 1.80
CA ASP A 277 -16.30 -13.55 2.10
C ASP A 277 -17.11 -13.30 0.82
N THR A 278 -17.61 -14.37 0.21
CA THR A 278 -18.37 -14.29 -1.05
C THR A 278 -19.79 -13.77 -0.87
N GLU A 279 -20.32 -13.77 0.36
CA GLU A 279 -21.69 -13.33 0.66
C GLU A 279 -21.73 -11.86 1.09
N LYS A 280 -20.88 -11.48 2.05
CA LYS A 280 -20.86 -10.14 2.66
C LYS A 280 -19.75 -9.26 2.11
N GLY A 281 -18.76 -9.84 1.44
CA GLY A 281 -17.60 -9.12 0.89
C GLY A 281 -16.49 -8.89 1.90
N GLY A 282 -15.32 -8.49 1.38
CA GLY A 282 -14.08 -8.40 2.14
C GLY A 282 -13.19 -9.63 1.96
N ILE A 283 -11.91 -9.47 2.24
CA ILE A 283 -10.90 -10.53 2.28
C ILE A 283 -10.21 -10.48 3.64
N SER A 284 -9.93 -11.63 4.24
CA SER A 284 -9.26 -11.77 5.53
C SER A 284 -7.78 -12.16 5.39
N ASP A 285 -7.05 -12.20 6.52
CA ASP A 285 -5.67 -12.71 6.61
C ASP A 285 -5.55 -14.14 6.04
N ARG A 286 -6.43 -15.05 6.50
CA ARG A 286 -6.49 -16.46 6.08
C ARG A 286 -7.93 -16.95 5.94
N PRO A 287 -8.16 -18.10 5.28
CA PRO A 287 -9.48 -18.71 5.20
C PRO A 287 -10.09 -18.95 6.59
N GLY A 288 -11.30 -18.43 6.80
CA GLY A 288 -12.04 -18.55 8.06
C GLY A 288 -11.78 -17.44 9.09
N ASP A 289 -10.82 -16.55 8.86
CA ASP A 289 -10.61 -15.36 9.69
C ASP A 289 -11.66 -14.27 9.37
N MET A 290 -11.74 -13.25 10.23
CA MET A 290 -12.60 -12.09 9.99
C MET A 290 -12.03 -11.21 8.88
N VAL A 291 -12.90 -10.74 7.97
CA VAL A 291 -12.51 -9.84 6.88
C VAL A 291 -12.22 -8.42 7.38
N ASP A 292 -11.28 -7.76 6.71
CA ASP A 292 -10.99 -6.34 6.92
C ASP A 292 -10.59 -5.65 5.61
N VAL A 293 -10.67 -4.32 5.59
CA VAL A 293 -10.39 -3.54 4.39
C VAL A 293 -8.89 -3.52 4.01
N TRP A 294 -8.01 -3.82 4.97
CA TRP A 294 -6.56 -3.93 4.74
C TRP A 294 -6.22 -5.16 3.90
N HIS A 295 -6.65 -6.35 4.32
CA HIS A 295 -6.48 -7.58 3.55
C HIS A 295 -7.30 -7.55 2.26
N THR A 296 -8.44 -6.85 2.23
CA THR A 296 -9.20 -6.63 1.00
C THR A 296 -8.37 -5.93 -0.08
N VAL A 297 -7.74 -4.79 0.23
CA VAL A 297 -6.94 -4.08 -0.78
C VAL A 297 -5.72 -4.88 -1.22
N PHE A 298 -5.01 -5.52 -0.29
CA PHE A 298 -3.79 -6.26 -0.63
C PHE A 298 -4.05 -7.60 -1.31
N GLY A 299 -5.18 -8.24 -1.03
CA GLY A 299 -5.66 -9.39 -1.78
C GLY A 299 -6.02 -9.01 -3.23
N VAL A 300 -6.80 -7.94 -3.41
CA VAL A 300 -7.15 -7.43 -4.76
C VAL A 300 -5.92 -6.97 -5.54
N ALA A 301 -5.00 -6.23 -4.91
CA ALA A 301 -3.76 -5.80 -5.54
C ALA A 301 -2.86 -6.99 -5.89
N GLY A 302 -2.76 -8.00 -5.03
CA GLY A 302 -2.06 -9.25 -5.32
C GLY A 302 -2.66 -9.98 -6.52
N LEU A 303 -3.99 -10.09 -6.60
CA LEU A 303 -4.68 -10.68 -7.76
C LEU A 303 -4.43 -9.87 -9.05
N SER A 304 -4.38 -8.54 -8.96
CA SER A 304 -4.04 -7.67 -10.10
C SER A 304 -2.61 -7.92 -10.60
N LEU A 305 -1.62 -8.01 -9.71
CA LEU A 305 -0.23 -8.37 -10.07
C LEU A 305 -0.10 -9.78 -10.66
N LEU A 306 -1.02 -10.67 -10.33
CA LEU A 306 -1.09 -12.00 -10.91
C LEU A 306 -1.91 -12.03 -12.21
N ASP A 307 -2.30 -10.91 -12.82
CA ASP A 307 -3.13 -10.87 -14.02
C ASP A 307 -4.45 -11.67 -13.85
N TYR A 308 -5.09 -11.59 -12.68
CA TYR A 308 -6.41 -12.19 -12.50
C TYR A 308 -7.43 -11.43 -13.38
N PRO A 309 -8.28 -12.11 -14.17
CA PRO A 309 -9.15 -11.44 -15.12
C PRO A 309 -10.17 -10.50 -14.48
N GLY A 310 -10.39 -9.35 -15.12
CA GLY A 310 -11.43 -8.39 -14.72
C GLY A 310 -10.97 -7.36 -13.67
N LEU A 311 -9.69 -7.36 -13.30
CA LEU A 311 -9.09 -6.32 -12.46
C LEU A 311 -8.34 -5.29 -13.31
N GLU A 312 -8.36 -4.04 -12.85
CA GLU A 312 -7.50 -3.00 -13.38
C GLU A 312 -6.03 -3.24 -12.94
N PRO A 313 -5.03 -2.89 -13.77
CA PRO A 313 -3.63 -3.03 -13.40
C PRO A 313 -3.25 -2.13 -12.22
N VAL A 314 -2.57 -2.70 -11.23
CA VAL A 314 -1.96 -1.97 -10.11
C VAL A 314 -0.51 -1.61 -10.42
N ASP A 315 -0.06 -0.45 -9.93
CA ASP A 315 1.34 -0.03 -9.94
C ASP A 315 2.06 -0.64 -8.73
N GLU A 316 3.02 -1.53 -8.98
CA GLU A 316 3.77 -2.30 -8.01
C GLU A 316 4.58 -1.44 -7.03
N VAL A 317 4.89 -0.19 -7.39
CA VAL A 317 5.64 0.74 -6.53
C VAL A 317 4.73 1.48 -5.57
N TYR A 318 3.51 1.85 -6.00
CA TYR A 318 2.64 2.78 -5.28
C TYR A 318 1.40 2.13 -4.64
N CYS A 319 1.06 0.89 -5.00
CA CYS A 319 -0.23 0.26 -4.64
C CYS A 319 -1.43 1.13 -5.04
N MET A 320 -1.43 1.58 -6.30
CA MET A 320 -2.48 2.45 -6.86
C MET A 320 -2.82 1.96 -8.27
N PRO A 321 -3.98 2.31 -8.84
CA PRO A 321 -4.26 2.04 -10.24
C PRO A 321 -3.15 2.60 -11.13
N LYS A 322 -2.64 1.80 -12.06
CA LYS A 322 -1.53 2.19 -12.95
C LYS A 322 -1.88 3.41 -13.81
N SER A 323 -3.16 3.57 -14.14
CA SER A 323 -3.70 4.76 -14.82
C SER A 323 -3.54 6.04 -13.97
N THR A 324 -3.71 5.95 -12.65
CA THR A 324 -3.51 7.08 -11.73
C THR A 324 -2.04 7.48 -11.67
N THR A 325 -1.14 6.53 -11.46
CA THR A 325 0.30 6.83 -11.35
C THR A 325 0.87 7.31 -12.69
N ALA A 326 0.45 6.74 -13.82
CA ALA A 326 0.82 7.20 -15.15
C ALA A 326 0.44 8.68 -15.37
N ARG A 327 -0.79 9.05 -15.00
CA ARG A 327 -1.28 10.43 -15.10
C ARG A 327 -0.50 11.40 -14.24
N ILE A 328 -0.21 11.03 -12.98
CA ILE A 328 0.45 11.92 -12.02
C ILE A 328 1.96 12.05 -12.30
N LEU A 329 2.63 10.94 -12.64
CA LEU A 329 4.08 10.88 -12.79
C LEU A 329 4.55 11.14 -14.24
N GLY A 330 3.62 11.22 -15.20
CA GLY A 330 3.93 11.51 -16.60
C GLY A 330 4.68 10.39 -17.32
N ARG A 331 4.38 9.12 -16.98
CA ARG A 331 5.01 7.91 -17.52
C ARG A 331 3.99 6.93 -18.09
#